data_AF-A0A1B6J1J4-F1
#
_entry.id   AF-A0A1B6J1J4-F1
#
_cell.length_a   1.000
_cell.length_b   1.000
_cell.length_c   1.000
_cell.angle_alpha   90.00
_cell.angle_beta   90.00
_cell.angle_gamma   90.00
#
_symmetry.space_group_name_H-M   'P 1'
#
loop_
_entity.id
_entity.type
_entity.pdbx_description
1 polymer ?
#
loop_
_entity_poly.entity_id
_entity_poly.type
_entity_poly.pdbx_seq_one_letter_code
_entity_poly.pdbx_strand_id
1 'polypeptide(L)'
;EDLMPIDENVYYPPGHGDLFYSIQRSGLLDELIGEGKEYLFVSNVDNLAATVDLRILQYCAAEGIDFCMEVTNKTRADVKGGTLVNVDGRLTLLEIAQVPSSKKSEFTSIRKFKIFNTNSLWINLRALKEVLREPLELDIIQNK
;
A
#
# COMPACT_ATOMS: atom_id res chain seq x y z
N GLU A 1 1.02 37.79 16.08
CA GLU A 1 1.31 36.33 16.10
C GLU A 1 2.81 36.19 15.91
N ASP A 2 3.51 35.68 16.91
CA ASP A 2 4.96 35.48 16.82
C ASP A 2 5.24 34.24 15.97
N LEU A 3 6.01 34.44 14.90
CA LEU A 3 6.54 33.36 14.07
C LEU A 3 7.71 32.73 14.82
N MET A 4 7.49 31.53 15.38
CA MET A 4 8.56 30.74 15.96
C MET A 4 9.26 29.87 14.89
N PRO A 5 10.60 29.78 14.91
CA PRO A 5 11.32 28.88 14.01
C PRO A 5 10.99 27.41 14.32
N ILE A 6 11.02 26.57 13.29
CA ILE A 6 10.82 25.13 13.41
C ILE A 6 12.01 24.55 14.19
N ASP A 7 11.73 23.80 15.28
CA ASP A 7 12.71 23.04 16.06
C ASP A 7 13.52 22.11 15.13
N GLU A 8 14.82 21.97 15.34
CA GLU A 8 15.69 21.09 14.53
C GLU A 8 15.31 19.61 14.66
N ASN A 9 14.46 19.25 15.63
CA ASN A 9 13.97 17.89 15.89
C ASN A 9 12.57 17.61 15.33
N VAL A 10 12.24 18.09 14.13
CA VAL A 10 10.97 17.71 13.48
C VAL A 10 11.14 16.39 12.70
N TYR A 11 10.58 15.32 13.27
CA TYR A 11 10.48 14.01 12.62
C TYR A 11 9.10 13.83 12.00
N TYR A 12 9.05 13.09 10.89
CA TYR A 12 7.81 12.65 10.26
C TYR A 12 7.91 11.15 9.95
N PRO A 13 6.81 10.39 10.07
CA PRO A 13 6.82 9.00 9.65
C PRO A 13 6.99 8.92 8.11
N PRO A 14 7.78 7.96 7.59
CA PRO A 14 8.06 7.83 6.15
C PRO A 14 6.90 7.21 5.34
N GLY A 15 5.67 7.30 5.84
CA GLY A 15 4.47 6.72 5.23
C GLY A 15 4.27 5.23 5.55
N HIS A 16 3.10 4.69 5.20
CA HIS A 16 2.73 3.30 5.49
C HIS A 16 3.55 2.26 4.72
N GLY A 17 4.26 2.66 3.66
CA GLY A 17 5.22 1.79 2.95
C GLY A 17 6.38 1.33 3.82
N ASP A 18 6.65 2.00 4.94
CA ASP A 18 7.66 1.60 5.92
C ASP A 18 7.38 0.23 6.54
N LEU A 19 6.11 -0.20 6.57
CA LEU A 19 5.65 -1.45 7.19
C LEU A 19 6.56 -2.65 6.88
N PHE A 20 6.98 -2.81 5.62
CA PHE A 20 7.79 -3.94 5.17
C PHE A 20 9.17 -3.96 5.84
N TYR A 21 9.80 -2.79 5.99
CA TYR A 21 11.07 -2.68 6.69
C TYR A 21 10.88 -2.73 8.21
N SER A 22 9.82 -2.11 8.76
CA SER A 22 9.59 -2.13 10.20
C SER A 22 9.34 -3.55 10.71
N ILE A 23 8.55 -4.37 10.01
CA ILE A 23 8.24 -5.76 10.40
C ILE A 23 9.46 -6.69 10.31
N GLN A 24 10.35 -6.45 9.35
CA GLN A 24 11.61 -7.18 9.22
C GLN A 24 12.59 -6.79 10.33
N ARG A 25 12.80 -5.47 10.53
CA ARG A 25 13.78 -4.95 11.50
C ARG A 25 13.40 -5.22 12.96
N SER A 26 12.10 -5.31 13.25
CA SER A 26 11.63 -5.66 14.60
C SER A 26 11.79 -7.15 14.94
N GLY A 27 12.06 -8.00 13.95
CA GLY A 27 12.07 -9.46 14.10
C GLY A 27 10.68 -10.10 14.04
N LEU A 28 9.60 -9.30 13.98
CA LEU A 28 8.23 -9.80 13.97
C LEU A 28 7.94 -10.67 12.74
N LEU A 29 8.55 -10.37 11.59
CA LEU A 29 8.41 -11.20 10.39
C LEU A 29 8.88 -12.64 10.64
N ASP A 30 10.02 -12.80 11.29
CA ASP A 30 10.60 -14.11 11.59
C ASP A 30 9.82 -14.85 12.68
N GLU A 31 9.32 -14.11 13.68
CA GLU A 31 8.45 -14.64 14.72
C GLU A 31 7.16 -15.22 14.13
N LEU A 32 6.44 -14.44 13.31
CA LEU A 32 5.20 -14.89 12.66
C LEU A 32 5.44 -16.12 11.77
N ILE A 33 6.54 -16.15 11.00
CA ILE A 33 6.90 -17.33 10.20
C ILE A 33 7.23 -18.53 11.10
N GLY A 34 7.93 -18.30 12.22
CA GLY A 34 8.27 -19.33 13.20
C GLY A 34 7.04 -19.94 13.90
N GLU A 35 5.99 -19.15 14.09
CA GLU A 35 4.68 -19.60 14.57
C GLU A 35 3.84 -20.35 13.52
N GLY A 36 4.34 -20.46 12.28
CA GLY A 36 3.63 -21.08 11.17
C GLY A 36 2.54 -20.21 10.54
N LYS A 37 2.59 -18.88 10.72
CA LYS A 37 1.74 -17.97 9.95
C LYS A 37 2.23 -17.90 8.51
N GLU A 38 1.30 -17.86 7.56
CA GLU A 38 1.62 -17.87 6.14
C GLU A 38 1.28 -16.55 5.45
N TYR A 39 0.17 -15.93 5.83
CA TYR A 39 -0.33 -14.70 5.25
C TYR A 39 -0.55 -13.61 6.31
N LEU A 40 -0.25 -12.38 5.93
CA LEU A 40 -0.56 -11.16 6.68
C LEU A 40 -1.65 -10.38 5.95
N PHE A 41 -2.74 -10.06 6.65
CA PHE A 41 -3.73 -9.11 6.19
C PHE A 41 -3.44 -7.72 6.79
N VAL A 42 -3.37 -6.69 5.94
CA VAL A 42 -3.09 -5.30 6.34
C VAL A 42 -4.23 -4.43 5.84
N SER A 43 -4.70 -3.51 6.66
CA SER A 43 -5.71 -2.51 6.25
C SER A 43 -5.48 -1.17 6.94
N ASN A 44 -6.09 -0.12 6.39
CA ASN A 44 -6.18 1.15 7.11
C ASN A 44 -7.05 1.02 8.36
N VAL A 45 -6.62 1.65 9.45
CA VAL A 45 -7.38 1.70 10.70
C VAL A 45 -8.70 2.47 10.57
N ASP A 46 -8.77 3.44 9.65
CA ASP A 46 -9.98 4.20 9.35
C ASP A 46 -10.98 3.44 8.46
N ASN A 47 -10.56 2.35 7.82
CA ASN A 47 -11.43 1.48 7.04
C ASN A 47 -12.02 0.38 7.92
N LEU A 48 -13.06 0.73 8.69
CA LEU A 48 -13.74 -0.20 9.61
C LEU A 48 -14.45 -1.38 8.91
N ALA A 49 -14.64 -1.31 7.59
CA ALA A 49 -15.22 -2.40 6.81
C ALA A 49 -14.17 -3.45 6.39
N ALA A 50 -12.87 -3.13 6.49
CA ALA A 50 -11.81 -4.08 6.20
C ALA A 50 -11.77 -5.18 7.27
N THR A 51 -12.15 -6.39 6.88
CA THR A 51 -12.16 -7.57 7.74
C THR A 51 -11.59 -8.75 6.97
N VAL A 52 -11.14 -9.78 7.69
CA VAL A 52 -10.57 -10.99 7.10
C VAL A 52 -11.66 -11.75 6.33
N ASP A 53 -11.54 -11.81 5.01
CA ASP A 53 -12.36 -12.67 4.15
C ASP A 53 -11.61 -13.95 3.78
N LEU A 54 -12.04 -15.09 4.34
CA LEU A 54 -11.39 -16.38 4.12
C LEU A 54 -11.48 -16.86 2.66
N ARG A 55 -12.41 -16.33 1.85
CA ARG A 55 -12.50 -16.68 0.43
C ARG A 55 -11.35 -16.06 -0.36
N ILE A 56 -10.97 -14.83 -0.03
CA ILE A 56 -9.83 -14.15 -0.63
C ILE A 56 -8.54 -14.85 -0.20
N LEU A 57 -8.40 -15.17 1.08
CA LEU A 57 -7.27 -15.94 1.59
C LEU A 57 -7.14 -17.30 0.89
N GLN A 58 -8.25 -18.04 0.77
CA GLN A 58 -8.28 -19.34 0.11
C GLN A 58 -7.87 -19.24 -1.37
N TYR A 59 -8.33 -18.20 -2.06
CA TYR A 59 -7.91 -17.92 -3.44
C TYR A 59 -6.42 -17.62 -3.53
N CYS A 60 -5.89 -16.77 -2.64
CA CYS A 60 -4.46 -16.45 -2.62
C CYS A 60 -3.60 -17.69 -2.39
N ALA A 61 -3.98 -18.54 -1.42
CA ALA A 61 -3.25 -19.77 -1.11
C ALA A 61 -3.34 -20.79 -2.26
N ALA A 62 -4.52 -20.95 -2.88
CA ALA A 62 -4.72 -21.91 -3.97
C ALA A 62 -3.94 -21.54 -5.24
N GLU A 63 -3.89 -20.25 -5.57
CA GLU A 63 -3.23 -19.74 -6.77
C GLU A 63 -1.76 -19.35 -6.55
N GLY A 64 -1.24 -19.50 -5.33
CA GLY A 64 0.13 -19.13 -4.99
C GLY A 64 0.40 -17.62 -5.13
N ILE A 65 -0.58 -16.79 -4.74
CA ILE A 65 -0.47 -15.32 -4.81
C ILE A 65 0.37 -14.83 -3.63
N ASP A 66 1.47 -14.16 -3.94
CA ASP A 66 2.39 -13.58 -2.95
C ASP A 66 1.92 -12.23 -2.41
N PHE A 67 1.24 -11.44 -3.24
CA PHE A 67 0.72 -10.12 -2.89
C PHE A 67 -0.61 -9.88 -3.59
N CYS A 68 -1.66 -9.63 -2.81
CA CYS A 68 -2.98 -9.28 -3.31
C CYS A 68 -3.39 -7.90 -2.77
N MET A 69 -3.91 -7.06 -3.65
CA MET A 69 -4.50 -5.76 -3.30
C MET A 69 -5.98 -5.81 -3.62
N GLU A 70 -6.81 -5.61 -2.61
CA GLU A 70 -8.23 -5.41 -2.82
C GLU A 70 -8.48 -4.04 -3.45
N VAL A 71 -9.39 -4.00 -4.42
CA VAL A 71 -9.80 -2.77 -5.09
C VAL A 71 -11.30 -2.65 -5.09
N THR A 72 -11.79 -1.41 -5.14
CA THR A 72 -13.20 -1.10 -5.33
C THR A 72 -13.43 -0.32 -6.62
N ASN A 73 -14.68 -0.25 -7.06
CA ASN A 73 -15.07 0.64 -8.13
C ASN A 73 -14.87 2.10 -7.68
N LYS A 74 -14.16 2.89 -8.49
CA LYS A 74 -13.93 4.31 -8.22
C LYS A 74 -15.25 5.07 -8.29
N THR A 75 -15.55 5.78 -7.22
CA THR A 75 -16.70 6.67 -7.08
C THR A 75 -16.26 8.14 -7.15
N ARG A 76 -17.22 9.07 -7.14
CA ARG A 76 -16.93 10.51 -7.06
C ARG A 76 -16.34 10.93 -5.71
N ALA A 77 -16.50 10.13 -4.66
CA ALA A 77 -15.93 10.41 -3.34
C ALA A 77 -14.42 10.09 -3.28
N ASP A 78 -13.93 9.24 -4.18
CA ASP A 78 -12.54 8.75 -4.19
C ASP A 78 -11.60 9.75 -4.90
N VAL A 79 -11.42 10.90 -4.26
CA VAL A 79 -10.63 12.03 -4.77
C VAL A 79 -9.16 11.95 -4.35
N LYS A 80 -8.87 11.36 -3.18
CA LYS A 80 -7.52 11.22 -2.60
C LYS A 80 -7.17 9.73 -2.47
N GLY A 81 -6.01 9.33 -2.97
CA GLY A 81 -5.48 7.96 -2.97
C GLY A 81 -5.10 7.47 -4.37
N GLY A 82 -4.76 6.19 -4.48
CA GLY A 82 -4.18 5.61 -5.68
C GLY A 82 -5.13 4.79 -6.55
N THR A 83 -4.77 4.68 -7.83
CA THR A 83 -5.38 3.74 -8.78
C THR A 83 -4.29 2.84 -9.37
N LEU A 84 -4.65 1.63 -9.76
CA LEU A 84 -3.72 0.74 -10.44
C LEU A 84 -3.66 1.10 -11.93
N VAL A 85 -2.44 1.25 -12.42
CA VAL A 85 -2.13 1.44 -13.84
C VAL A 85 -1.20 0.32 -14.31
N ASN A 86 -1.21 0.05 -15.60
CA ASN A 86 -0.24 -0.84 -16.23
C ASN A 86 0.84 0.02 -16.88
N VAL A 87 2.07 -0.12 -16.40
CA VAL A 87 3.28 0.50 -16.98
C VAL A 87 4.17 -0.62 -17.47
N ASP A 88 4.34 -0.74 -18.79
CA ASP A 88 5.20 -1.74 -19.43
C ASP A 88 4.95 -3.19 -18.98
N GLY A 89 3.68 -3.56 -18.82
CA GLY A 89 3.26 -4.90 -18.39
C GLY A 89 3.28 -5.11 -16.88
N ARG A 90 3.68 -4.11 -16.09
CA ARG A 90 3.72 -4.16 -14.63
C ARG A 90 2.57 -3.38 -14.04
N LEU A 91 1.96 -3.92 -12.98
CA LEU A 91 0.99 -3.18 -12.19
C LEU A 91 1.73 -2.18 -11.31
N THR A 92 1.35 -0.91 -11.41
CA THR A 92 1.93 0.19 -10.64
C THR A 92 0.81 0.94 -9.97
N LEU A 93 0.98 1.25 -8.69
CA LEU A 93 0.07 2.13 -7.96
C LEU A 93 0.42 3.57 -8.31
N LEU A 94 -0.50 4.29 -8.95
CA LEU A 94 -0.35 5.70 -9.26
C LEU A 94 -1.10 6.52 -8.22
N GLU A 95 -0.35 7.24 -7.38
CA GLU A 95 -0.90 8.15 -6.38
C GLU A 95 -1.12 9.55 -6.96
N ILE A 96 -2.16 10.25 -6.49
CA ILE A 96 -2.47 11.62 -6.96
C ILE A 96 -1.31 12.61 -6.78
N ALA A 97 -0.45 12.39 -5.77
CA ALA A 97 0.74 13.20 -5.51
C ALA A 97 1.78 13.11 -6.63
N GLN A 98 1.80 11.99 -7.37
CA GLN A 98 2.70 11.77 -8.51
C GLN A 98 2.13 12.36 -9.82
N VAL A 99 0.86 12.79 -9.83
CA VAL A 99 0.17 13.26 -11.04
C VAL A 99 0.44 14.75 -11.27
N PRO A 100 0.95 15.15 -12.46
CA PRO A 100 1.12 16.56 -12.81
C PRO A 100 -0.17 17.35 -12.69
N SER A 101 -0.11 18.61 -12.26
CA SER A 101 -1.29 19.46 -12.03
C SER A 101 -2.21 19.55 -13.25
N SER A 102 -1.65 19.57 -14.47
CA SER A 102 -2.39 19.60 -15.75
C SER A 102 -3.18 18.31 -16.04
N LYS A 103 -2.85 17.21 -15.35
CA LYS A 103 -3.42 15.86 -15.54
C LYS A 103 -4.32 15.41 -14.40
N LYS A 104 -4.48 16.23 -13.35
CA LYS A 104 -5.32 15.89 -12.19
C LYS A 104 -6.79 15.66 -12.55
N SER A 105 -7.35 16.44 -13.47
CA SER A 105 -8.74 16.25 -13.94
C SER A 105 -8.95 14.92 -14.68
N GLU A 106 -7.90 14.45 -15.37
CA GLU A 106 -7.89 13.16 -16.06
C GLU A 106 -7.79 12.01 -15.05
N PHE A 107 -6.97 12.16 -14.01
CA PHE A 107 -6.82 11.20 -12.91
C PHE A 107 -8.09 11.04 -12.06
N THR A 108 -8.80 12.14 -11.77
CA THR A 108 -10.05 12.10 -11.00
C THR A 108 -11.25 11.61 -11.85
N SER A 109 -11.06 11.42 -13.15
CA SER A 109 -12.12 10.92 -14.04
C SER A 109 -12.42 9.44 -13.80
N ILE A 110 -13.57 9.20 -13.17
CA ILE A 110 -14.16 7.85 -12.98
C ILE A 110 -14.43 7.09 -14.29
N ARG A 111 -14.44 7.79 -15.44
CA ARG A 111 -14.60 7.15 -16.75
C ARG A 111 -13.32 6.47 -17.22
N LYS A 112 -12.16 7.00 -16.81
CA LYS A 112 -10.85 6.52 -17.21
C LYS A 112 -10.28 5.54 -16.18
N PHE A 113 -10.24 5.95 -14.92
CA PHE A 113 -9.74 5.12 -13.83
C PHE A 113 -10.94 4.56 -13.07
N LYS A 114 -11.20 3.27 -13.25
CA LYS A 114 -12.40 2.60 -12.74
C LYS A 114 -12.20 1.90 -11.41
N ILE A 115 -10.95 1.66 -11.02
CA ILE A 115 -10.60 0.94 -9.80
C ILE A 115 -9.85 1.84 -8.85
N PHE A 116 -10.00 1.59 -7.55
CA PHE A 116 -9.40 2.37 -6.49
C PHE A 116 -8.82 1.44 -5.42
N ASN A 117 -7.59 1.71 -4.98
CA ASN A 117 -6.91 0.92 -3.95
C ASN A 117 -7.59 1.13 -2.59
N THR A 118 -8.06 0.06 -1.95
CA THR A 118 -8.66 0.13 -0.60
C THR A 118 -7.62 0.16 0.52
N ASN A 119 -6.36 -0.10 0.17
CA ASN A 119 -5.26 -0.40 1.08
C ASN A 119 -5.51 -1.62 1.98
N SER A 120 -6.38 -2.54 1.54
CA SER A 120 -6.53 -3.87 2.11
C SER A 120 -5.66 -4.85 1.33
N LEU A 121 -4.60 -5.34 1.98
CA LEU A 121 -3.53 -6.10 1.35
C LEU A 121 -3.42 -7.48 1.99
N TRP A 122 -3.17 -8.48 1.16
CA TRP A 122 -2.79 -9.82 1.59
C TRP A 122 -1.37 -10.11 1.14
N ILE A 123 -0.51 -10.48 2.08
CA ILE A 123 0.93 -10.61 1.84
C ILE A 123 1.39 -11.99 2.32
N ASN A 124 1.98 -12.77 1.44
CA ASN A 124 2.64 -14.01 1.82
C ASN A 124 3.93 -13.66 2.59
N LEU A 125 4.03 -14.13 3.84
CA LEU A 125 5.14 -13.78 4.74
C LEU A 125 6.48 -14.33 4.26
N ARG A 126 6.49 -15.53 3.65
CA ARG A 126 7.72 -16.12 3.11
C ARG A 126 8.19 -15.36 1.88
N ALA A 127 7.29 -15.05 0.95
CA ALA A 127 7.62 -14.24 -0.22
C ALA A 127 8.13 -12.85 0.19
N LEU A 128 7.47 -12.22 1.17
CA LEU A 128 7.92 -10.94 1.74
C LEU A 128 9.36 -11.04 2.28
N LYS A 129 9.66 -12.10 3.04
CA LYS A 129 11.02 -12.33 3.57
C LYS A 129 12.06 -12.51 2.46
N GLU A 130 11.70 -13.18 1.37
CA GLU A 130 12.61 -13.38 0.23
C GLU A 130 12.89 -12.06 -0.50
N VAL A 131 11.87 -11.24 -0.78
CA VAL A 131 12.07 -9.95 -1.49
C VAL A 131 12.82 -8.93 -0.64
N LEU A 132 12.69 -8.98 0.69
CA LEU A 132 13.38 -8.09 1.63
C LEU A 132 14.85 -8.47 1.89
N ARG A 133 15.39 -9.49 1.19
CA ARG A 133 16.83 -9.76 1.19
C ARG A 133 17.62 -8.65 0.50
N GLU A 134 16.97 -7.98 -0.44
CA GLU A 134 17.47 -6.78 -1.11
C GLU A 134 16.56 -5.58 -0.74
N PRO A 135 17.05 -4.34 -0.85
CA PRO A 135 16.20 -3.16 -0.68
C PRO A 135 15.03 -3.16 -1.68
N LEU A 136 13.81 -2.99 -1.18
CA LEU A 136 12.64 -2.75 -2.02
C LEU A 136 12.77 -1.39 -2.73
N GLU A 137 12.70 -1.42 -4.05
CA GLU A 137 12.59 -0.24 -4.92
C GLU A 137 11.15 0.28 -4.93
N LEU A 138 10.74 0.93 -3.83
CA LEU A 138 9.47 1.64 -3.74
C LEU A 138 9.62 3.07 -4.27
N ASP A 139 8.61 3.54 -5.01
CA ASP A 139 8.59 4.92 -5.50
C ASP A 139 8.57 5.92 -4.34
N ILE A 140 9.52 6.88 -4.36
CA ILE A 140 9.55 7.97 -3.39
C ILE A 140 8.47 8.99 -3.75
N ILE A 141 7.53 9.23 -2.83
CA ILE A 141 6.50 10.25 -2.96
C ILE A 141 6.93 11.50 -2.17
N GLN A 142 7.25 12.58 -2.88
CA GLN A 142 7.54 13.87 -2.25
C GLN A 142 6.23 14.58 -1.89
N ASN A 143 5.92 14.65 -0.59
CA ASN A 143 4.82 15.47 -0.09
C ASN A 143 5.29 16.94 0.00
N LYS A 144 4.63 17.84 -0.72
CA LYS A 144 4.95 19.29 -0.77
C LYS A 144 3.81 20.12 -0.21
#